data_AF-A0A9D8LYF6-F1
#
_entry.id   AF-A0A9D8LYF6-F1
#
_cell.length_a   1.000
_cell.length_b   1.000
_cell.length_c   1.000
_cell.angle_alpha   90.00
_cell.angle_beta   90.00
_cell.angle_gamma   90.00
#
_symmetry.space_group_name_H-M   'P 1'
#
loop_
_entity.id
_entity.type
_entity.pdbx_description
1 polymer ?
#
loop_
_entity_poly.entity_id
_entity_poly.type
_entity_poly.pdbx_seq_one_letter_code
_entity_poly.pdbx_strand_id
1 'polypeptide(L)'
;MQPRVRPDEQRLAAWQALLAATTWTHQRLDREMVAERGMPLAWYEVLLHLWNAPGRRLRIQVLASRALFSKSGLSQLVSRMEAAGLVVREGCPSDRRGTNAVLTPEGGRAFSQAARVHLRGIQEHFGRHLTDEQVEALRAVLEPLLAARRQEQAEDQEKEGRPAPEAPEEPAEARRVSGRGGEPRSGKARRDSRRGPGLSDS
;
A
#
# COMPACT_ATOMS: atom_id res chain seq x y z
N MET A 1 34.61 16.98 -7.21
CA MET A 1 34.79 15.54 -7.46
C MET A 1 33.72 15.12 -8.48
N GLN A 2 34.08 14.85 -9.73
CA GLN A 2 33.09 14.45 -10.75
C GLN A 2 32.64 13.00 -10.50
N PRO A 3 31.35 12.66 -10.64
CA PRO A 3 30.88 11.29 -10.46
C PRO A 3 31.52 10.37 -11.51
N ARG A 4 32.00 9.19 -11.07
CA ARG A 4 32.82 8.27 -11.89
C ARG A 4 32.08 7.64 -13.07
N VAL A 5 30.74 7.70 -13.13
CA VAL A 5 29.93 7.27 -14.28
C VAL A 5 28.65 8.11 -14.32
N ARG A 6 28.30 8.66 -15.49
CA ARG A 6 27.04 9.39 -15.73
C ARG A 6 26.03 8.43 -16.39
N PRO A 7 24.75 8.41 -16.00
CA PRO A 7 23.74 7.67 -16.74
C PRO A 7 23.63 8.21 -18.17
N ASP A 8 23.38 7.32 -19.13
CA ASP A 8 23.02 7.73 -20.49
C ASP A 8 21.68 8.50 -20.50
N GLU A 9 21.38 9.15 -21.64
CA GLU A 9 20.19 9.99 -21.77
C GLU A 9 18.89 9.21 -21.55
N GLN A 10 18.84 7.94 -21.97
CA GLN A 10 17.66 7.09 -21.81
C GLN A 10 17.40 6.74 -20.34
N ARG A 11 18.44 6.39 -19.59
CA ARG A 11 18.37 6.13 -18.14
C ARG A 11 17.99 7.39 -17.37
N LEU A 12 18.54 8.54 -17.76
CA LEU A 12 18.18 9.82 -17.14
C LEU A 12 16.72 10.18 -17.40
N ALA A 13 16.23 10.02 -18.63
CA ALA A 13 14.83 10.26 -18.98
C ALA A 13 13.87 9.33 -18.23
N ALA A 14 14.19 8.03 -18.14
CA ALA A 14 13.40 7.07 -17.39
C ALA A 14 13.33 7.43 -15.88
N TRP A 15 14.46 7.83 -15.29
CA TRP A 15 14.52 8.29 -13.90
C TRP A 15 13.66 9.54 -13.68
N GLN A 16 13.75 10.54 -14.56
CA GLN A 16 12.95 11.76 -14.49
C GLN A 16 11.45 11.47 -14.61
N ALA A 17 11.06 10.57 -15.53
CA ALA A 17 9.68 10.16 -15.70
C ALA A 17 9.14 9.47 -14.44
N LEU A 18 9.91 8.56 -13.83
CA LEU A 18 9.54 7.88 -12.58
C LEU A 18 9.32 8.88 -11.44
N LEU A 19 10.25 9.83 -11.25
CA LEU A 19 10.14 10.86 -10.23
C LEU A 19 8.92 11.77 -10.45
N ALA A 20 8.71 12.22 -11.68
CA ALA A 20 7.58 13.09 -12.03
C ALA A 20 6.24 12.40 -11.80
N ALA A 21 6.08 11.16 -12.28
CA ALA A 21 4.87 10.38 -12.10
C ALA A 21 4.59 10.11 -10.62
N THR A 22 5.58 9.64 -9.86
CA THR A 22 5.43 9.34 -8.43
C THR A 22 5.06 10.60 -7.63
N THR A 23 5.74 11.71 -7.90
CA THR A 23 5.49 12.98 -7.20
C THR A 23 4.09 13.50 -7.51
N TRP A 24 3.68 13.50 -8.78
CA TRP A 24 2.36 13.98 -9.18
C TRP A 24 1.25 13.11 -8.59
N THR A 25 1.35 11.79 -8.67
CA THR A 25 0.37 10.86 -8.10
C THR A 25 0.27 11.04 -6.59
N HIS A 26 1.40 11.09 -5.87
CA HIS A 26 1.40 11.29 -4.42
C HIS A 26 0.77 12.63 -4.02
N GLN A 27 1.01 13.71 -4.77
CA GLN A 27 0.38 15.00 -4.50
C GLN A 27 -1.14 14.97 -4.69
N ARG A 28 -1.65 14.19 -5.65
CA ARG A 28 -3.10 14.02 -5.83
C ARG A 28 -3.72 13.23 -4.69
N LEU A 29 -3.11 12.10 -4.35
CA LEU A 29 -3.54 11.26 -3.22
C LEU A 29 -3.58 12.05 -1.91
N ASP A 30 -2.54 12.83 -1.62
CA ASP A 30 -2.47 13.64 -0.40
C ASP A 30 -3.57 14.71 -0.34
N ARG A 31 -3.82 15.41 -1.45
CA ARG A 31 -4.90 16.41 -1.53
C ARG A 31 -6.28 15.79 -1.29
N GLU A 32 -6.57 14.64 -1.90
CA GLU A 32 -7.86 13.95 -1.73
C GLU A 32 -8.03 13.41 -0.32
N MET A 33 -6.96 12.82 0.24
CA MET A 33 -6.95 12.34 1.62
C MET A 33 -7.22 13.46 2.62
N VAL A 34 -6.57 14.61 2.46
CA VAL A 34 -6.84 15.76 3.32
C VAL A 34 -8.27 16.27 3.12
N ALA A 35 -8.74 16.40 1.88
CA ALA A 35 -10.06 16.95 1.57
C ALA A 35 -11.22 16.07 2.09
N GLU A 36 -11.13 14.75 1.94
CA GLU A 36 -12.23 13.84 2.32
C GLU A 36 -12.11 13.30 3.73
N ARG A 37 -10.89 13.23 4.28
CA ARG A 37 -10.60 12.51 5.52
C ARG A 37 -9.97 13.37 6.60
N GLY A 38 -9.52 14.60 6.28
CA GLY A 38 -8.73 15.43 7.19
C GLY A 38 -7.41 14.77 7.59
N MET A 39 -6.92 13.80 6.81
CA MET A 39 -5.74 12.98 7.14
C MET A 39 -4.67 13.18 6.07
N PRO A 40 -3.45 13.62 6.44
CA PRO A 40 -2.32 13.61 5.51
C PRO A 40 -1.98 12.20 5.03
N LEU A 41 -1.55 12.04 3.77
CA LEU A 41 -1.20 10.72 3.23
C LEU A 41 -0.10 10.02 4.04
N ALA A 42 0.87 10.80 4.53
CA ALA A 42 1.93 10.27 5.41
C ALA A 42 1.39 9.59 6.68
N TRP A 43 0.27 10.08 7.25
CA TRP A 43 -0.35 9.44 8.41
C TRP A 43 -0.98 8.11 8.00
N TYR A 44 -1.66 8.10 6.85
CA TYR A 44 -2.22 6.90 6.28
C TYR A 44 -1.16 5.82 6.01
N GLU A 45 -0.01 6.19 5.43
CA GLU A 45 1.09 5.24 5.16
C GLU A 45 1.62 4.60 6.45
N VAL A 46 1.74 5.37 7.54
CA VAL A 46 2.09 4.82 8.85
C VAL A 46 1.02 3.84 9.34
N LEU A 47 -0.26 4.22 9.26
CA LEU A 47 -1.37 3.35 9.66
C LEU A 47 -1.43 2.08 8.80
N LEU A 48 -1.13 2.16 7.50
CA LEU A 48 -1.05 1.02 6.59
C LEU A 48 0.02 0.01 7.03
N HIS A 49 1.21 0.49 7.38
CA HIS A 49 2.28 -0.38 7.86
C HIS A 49 1.95 -1.02 9.22
N LEU A 50 1.36 -0.25 10.14
CA LEU A 50 0.91 -0.79 11.44
C LEU A 50 -0.25 -1.75 11.26
N TRP A 51 -1.18 -1.46 10.34
CA TRP A 51 -2.27 -2.36 10.00
C TRP A 51 -1.70 -3.70 9.55
N ASN A 52 -0.79 -3.75 8.60
CA ASN A 52 -0.28 -5.05 8.11
C ASN A 52 0.73 -5.74 9.06
N ALA A 53 1.08 -5.12 10.20
CA ALA A 53 2.03 -5.70 11.13
C ALA A 53 1.38 -6.68 12.13
N PRO A 54 2.08 -7.77 12.51
CA PRO A 54 1.65 -8.65 13.59
C PRO A 54 1.37 -7.84 14.87
N GLY A 55 0.23 -8.12 15.52
CA GLY A 55 -0.18 -7.40 16.74
C GLY A 55 -0.41 -5.89 16.57
N ARG A 56 -0.56 -5.42 15.31
CA ARG A 56 -0.74 -4.01 14.92
C ARG A 56 0.30 -3.05 15.48
N ARG A 57 1.53 -3.56 15.62
CA ARG A 57 2.64 -2.86 16.27
C ARG A 57 3.91 -2.98 15.46
N LEU A 58 4.69 -1.91 15.42
CA LEU A 58 6.05 -1.91 14.88
C LEU A 58 6.96 -1.06 15.73
N ARG A 59 8.22 -1.49 15.87
CA ARG A 59 9.27 -0.61 16.39
C ARG A 59 9.36 0.62 15.50
N ILE A 60 9.44 1.82 16.09
CA ILE A 60 9.48 3.09 15.34
C ILE A 60 10.62 3.08 14.31
N GLN A 61 11.79 2.53 14.66
CA GLN A 61 12.89 2.42 13.69
C GLN A 61 12.56 1.55 12.48
N VAL A 62 11.91 0.40 12.69
CA VAL A 62 11.50 -0.50 11.60
C VAL A 62 10.42 0.19 10.75
N LEU A 63 9.49 0.87 11.40
CA LEU A 63 8.46 1.66 10.74
C LEU A 63 9.09 2.78 9.88
N ALA A 64 10.17 3.42 10.32
CA ALA A 64 10.85 4.49 9.55
C ALA A 64 11.42 3.93 8.24
N SER A 65 12.13 2.80 8.34
CA SER A 65 12.72 2.13 7.17
C SER A 65 11.66 1.62 6.19
N ARG A 66 10.49 1.16 6.68
CA ARG A 66 9.39 0.67 5.84
C ARG A 66 8.67 1.81 5.12
N ALA A 67 8.31 2.84 5.88
CA ALA A 67 7.54 4.00 5.42
C ALA A 67 8.41 5.07 4.72
N LEU A 68 9.68 4.78 4.43
CA LEU A 68 10.61 5.68 3.73
C LEU A 68 10.83 7.05 4.42
N PHE A 69 10.66 7.10 5.74
CA PHE A 69 10.94 8.29 6.54
C PHE A 69 12.31 8.21 7.21
N SER A 70 12.94 9.36 7.43
CA SER A 70 14.06 9.43 8.37
C SER A 70 13.60 9.07 9.78
N LYS A 71 14.50 8.53 10.62
CA LYS A 71 14.16 8.16 12.01
C LYS A 71 13.58 9.35 12.80
N SER A 72 14.20 10.53 12.67
CA SER A 72 13.75 11.76 13.33
C SER A 72 12.38 12.23 12.81
N GLY A 73 12.21 12.23 11.47
CA GLY A 73 10.95 12.62 10.83
C GLY A 73 9.79 11.73 11.23
N LEU A 74 10.01 10.41 11.28
CA LEU A 74 8.97 9.49 11.74
C LEU A 74 8.64 9.69 13.21
N SER A 75 9.63 9.89 14.08
CA SER A 75 9.36 10.11 15.51
C SER A 75 8.44 11.31 15.73
N GLN A 76 8.71 12.42 15.03
CA GLN A 76 7.85 13.61 15.07
C GLN A 76 6.45 13.32 14.51
N LEU A 77 6.37 12.54 13.42
CA LEU A 77 5.10 12.13 12.83
C LEU A 77 4.26 11.31 13.82
N VAL A 78 4.87 10.30 14.45
CA VAL A 78 4.23 9.45 15.46
C VAL A 78 3.77 10.27 16.66
N SER A 79 4.54 11.26 17.13
CA SER A 79 4.10 12.15 18.21
C SER A 79 2.80 12.89 17.87
N ARG A 80 2.64 13.35 16.63
CA ARG A 80 1.40 14.03 16.20
C ARG A 80 0.24 13.06 16.06
N MET A 81 0.49 11.86 15.54
CA MET A 81 -0.53 10.81 15.43
C MET A 81 -0.99 10.30 16.80
N GLU A 82 -0.08 10.26 17.78
CA GLU A 82 -0.36 9.93 19.17
C GLU A 82 -1.24 11.00 19.83
N ALA A 83 -0.91 12.29 19.62
CA ALA A 83 -1.76 13.40 20.06
C ALA A 83 -3.16 13.38 19.41
N ALA A 84 -3.27 12.85 18.19
CA ALA A 84 -4.54 12.65 17.48
C ALA A 84 -5.25 11.32 17.84
N GLY A 85 -4.74 10.54 18.80
CA GLY A 85 -5.36 9.29 19.26
C GLY A 85 -5.27 8.11 18.28
N LEU A 86 -4.53 8.24 17.18
CA LEU A 86 -4.46 7.21 16.13
C LEU A 86 -3.48 6.08 16.44
N VAL A 87 -2.45 6.39 17.22
CA VAL A 87 -1.43 5.44 17.68
C VAL A 87 -1.10 5.71 19.15
N VAL A 88 -0.48 4.73 19.81
CA VAL A 88 0.13 4.91 21.13
C VAL A 88 1.57 4.40 21.09
N ARG A 89 2.43 4.98 21.92
CA ARG A 89 3.77 4.46 22.15
C ARG A 89 3.79 3.47 23.31
N GLU A 90 4.34 2.29 23.04
CA GLU A 90 4.60 1.27 24.06
C GLU A 90 6.08 0.97 24.16
N GLY A 91 6.58 0.76 25.38
CA GLY A 91 7.93 0.23 25.60
C GLY A 91 8.07 -1.17 25.00
N CYS A 92 9.23 -1.47 24.43
CA CYS A 92 9.49 -2.81 23.89
C CYS A 92 9.83 -3.77 25.05
N PRO A 93 9.09 -4.88 25.25
CA PRO A 93 9.33 -5.80 26.36
C PRO A 93 10.71 -6.47 26.33
N SER A 94 11.26 -6.66 25.13
CA SER A 94 12.54 -7.33 24.88
C SER A 94 13.73 -6.37 24.77
N ASP A 95 13.49 -5.05 24.71
CA ASP A 95 14.54 -4.04 24.58
C ASP A 95 14.09 -2.73 25.23
N ARG A 96 14.64 -2.41 26.41
CA ARG A 96 14.33 -1.17 27.15
C ARG A 96 14.65 0.11 26.36
N ARG A 97 15.43 0.03 25.28
CA ARG A 97 15.76 1.17 24.41
C ARG A 97 14.81 1.31 23.22
N GLY A 98 13.95 0.33 22.97
CA GLY A 98 13.01 0.32 21.85
C GLY A 98 11.64 0.87 22.21
N THR A 99 11.09 1.71 21.34
CA THR A 99 9.69 2.16 21.40
C THR A 99 8.92 1.59 20.21
N ASN A 100 7.78 0.97 20.50
CA ASN A 100 6.81 0.54 19.49
C ASN A 100 5.79 1.66 19.26
N ALA A 101 5.41 1.87 18.00
CA ALA A 101 4.14 2.48 17.67
C ALA A 101 3.10 1.36 17.56
N VAL A 102 1.96 1.54 18.22
CA VAL A 102 0.86 0.58 18.24
C VAL A 102 -0.40 1.26 17.74
N LEU A 103 -1.09 0.62 16.81
CA LEU A 103 -2.35 1.13 16.26
C LEU A 103 -3.45 1.10 17.33
N THR A 104 -4.15 2.21 17.52
CA THR A 104 -5.33 2.24 18.39
C THR A 104 -6.58 1.75 17.65
N PRO A 105 -7.66 1.40 18.36
CA PRO A 105 -8.96 1.14 17.72
C PRO A 105 -9.45 2.32 16.87
N GLU A 106 -9.19 3.55 17.31
CA GLU A 106 -9.52 4.76 16.57
C GLU A 106 -8.69 4.90 15.29
N GLY A 107 -7.38 4.70 15.38
CA GLY A 107 -6.49 4.64 14.22
C GLY A 107 -6.92 3.58 13.21
N GLY A 108 -7.37 2.41 13.68
CA GLY A 108 -7.89 1.35 12.83
C GLY A 108 -9.18 1.74 12.09
N ARG A 109 -10.09 2.46 12.74
CA ARG A 109 -11.29 3.01 12.09
C ARG A 109 -10.92 4.08 11.06
N ALA A 110 -10.03 4.99 11.43
CA ALA A 110 -9.56 6.06 10.56
C ALA A 110 -8.87 5.50 9.31
N PHE A 111 -7.97 4.53 9.48
CA PHE A 111 -7.34 3.77 8.39
C PHE A 111 -8.40 3.13 7.48
N SER A 112 -9.33 2.38 8.06
CA SER A 112 -10.32 1.62 7.27
C SER A 112 -11.16 2.51 6.38
N GLN A 113 -11.54 3.72 6.85
CA GLN A 113 -12.33 4.62 6.02
C GLN A 113 -11.49 5.53 5.09
N ALA A 114 -10.21 5.76 5.41
CA ALA A 114 -9.22 6.38 4.52
C ALA A 114 -8.75 5.48 3.37
N ALA A 115 -8.66 4.16 3.58
CA ALA A 115 -8.19 3.21 2.57
C ALA A 115 -9.04 3.21 1.29
N ARG A 116 -10.32 3.54 1.40
CA ARG A 116 -11.21 3.69 0.22
C ARG A 116 -10.80 4.87 -0.66
N VAL A 117 -10.42 5.99 -0.05
CA VAL A 117 -9.94 7.19 -0.76
C VAL A 117 -8.61 6.89 -1.44
N HIS A 118 -7.70 6.23 -0.71
CA HIS A 118 -6.40 5.84 -1.26
C HIS A 118 -6.53 4.90 -2.47
N LEU A 119 -7.30 3.81 -2.35
CA LEU A 119 -7.49 2.85 -3.45
C LEU A 119 -8.17 3.48 -4.66
N ARG A 120 -9.20 4.32 -4.44
CA ARG A 120 -9.86 5.05 -5.52
C ARG A 120 -8.87 5.99 -6.21
N GLY A 121 -8.12 6.77 -5.43
CA GLY A 121 -7.11 7.69 -5.96
C GLY A 121 -5.99 6.97 -6.72
N ILE A 122 -5.55 5.79 -6.28
CA ILE A 122 -4.59 4.97 -7.05
C ILE A 122 -5.18 4.60 -8.40
N GLN A 123 -6.43 4.12 -8.42
CA GLN A 123 -7.06 3.76 -9.68
C GLN A 123 -7.26 4.98 -10.60
N GLU A 124 -7.66 6.12 -10.05
CA GLU A 124 -7.95 7.35 -10.80
C GLU A 124 -6.69 8.08 -11.27
N HIS A 125 -5.62 8.11 -10.50
CA HIS A 125 -4.41 8.88 -10.88
C HIS A 125 -3.30 7.99 -11.43
N PHE A 126 -3.37 6.69 -11.25
CA PHE A 126 -2.33 5.79 -11.75
C PHE A 126 -2.92 4.66 -12.61
N GLY A 127 -3.81 3.84 -12.05
CA GLY A 127 -4.32 2.63 -12.70
C GLY A 127 -4.97 2.89 -14.06
N ARG A 128 -5.85 3.90 -14.17
CA ARG A 128 -6.58 4.20 -15.43
C ARG A 128 -5.69 4.63 -16.60
N HIS A 129 -4.44 4.99 -16.34
CA HIS A 129 -3.51 5.50 -17.34
C HIS A 129 -2.60 4.41 -17.92
N LEU A 130 -2.68 3.19 -17.39
CA LEU A 130 -1.82 2.08 -17.75
C LEU A 130 -2.67 0.90 -18.24
N THR A 131 -2.17 0.20 -19.25
CA THR A 131 -2.71 -1.11 -19.62
C THR A 131 -2.22 -2.18 -18.64
N ASP A 132 -2.89 -3.33 -18.60
CA ASP A 132 -2.46 -4.46 -17.76
C ASP A 132 -1.02 -4.90 -18.09
N GLU A 133 -0.66 -4.91 -19.38
CA GLU A 133 0.71 -5.19 -19.82
C GLU A 133 1.73 -4.17 -19.29
N GLN A 134 1.37 -2.89 -19.27
CA GLN A 134 2.23 -1.83 -18.73
C GLN A 134 2.38 -1.93 -17.22
N VAL A 135 1.32 -2.32 -16.50
CA VAL A 135 1.38 -2.55 -15.05
C VAL A 135 2.33 -3.70 -14.72
N GLU A 136 2.22 -4.82 -15.43
CA GLU A 136 3.12 -5.96 -15.22
C GLU A 136 4.56 -5.63 -15.60
N ALA A 137 4.77 -4.94 -16.73
CA ALA A 137 6.10 -4.49 -17.13
C ALA A 137 6.71 -3.53 -16.09
N LEU A 138 5.94 -2.56 -15.59
CA LEU A 138 6.39 -1.62 -14.58
C LEU A 138 6.78 -2.32 -13.27
N ARG A 139 5.97 -3.28 -12.82
CA ARG A 139 6.29 -4.10 -11.65
C ARG A 139 7.59 -4.88 -11.86
N ALA A 140 7.75 -5.52 -13.02
CA ALA A 140 8.94 -6.31 -13.34
C ALA A 140 10.22 -5.46 -13.36
N VAL A 141 10.19 -4.24 -13.92
CA VAL A 141 11.38 -3.38 -13.97
C VAL A 141 11.76 -2.76 -12.62
N LEU A 142 10.80 -2.61 -11.70
CA LEU A 142 11.06 -2.08 -10.35
C LEU A 142 11.53 -3.16 -9.36
N GLU A 143 11.22 -4.43 -9.60
CA GLU A 143 11.55 -5.52 -8.67
C GLU A 143 13.04 -5.62 -8.31
N PRO A 144 14.01 -5.47 -9.22
CA PRO A 144 15.43 -5.49 -8.86
C PRO A 144 15.83 -4.37 -7.89
N LEU A 145 15.25 -3.17 -8.04
CA LEU A 145 15.50 -2.05 -7.13
C LEU A 145 14.91 -2.32 -5.74
N LEU A 146 13.71 -2.91 -5.69
CA LEU A 146 13.06 -3.31 -4.44
C LEU A 146 13.82 -4.44 -3.76
N ALA A 147 14.36 -5.41 -4.51
CA ALA A 147 15.19 -6.48 -3.99
C ALA A 147 16.50 -5.94 -3.38
N ALA A 148 17.18 -5.03 -4.08
CA ALA A 148 18.39 -4.37 -3.56
C ALA A 148 18.10 -3.64 -2.24
N ARG A 149 17.00 -2.87 -2.17
CA ARG A 149 16.56 -2.22 -0.92
C ARG A 149 16.32 -3.22 0.21
N ARG A 150 15.69 -4.38 -0.07
CA ARG A 150 15.45 -5.41 0.96
C ARG A 150 16.77 -5.99 1.48
N GLN A 151 17.76 -6.18 0.61
CA GLN A 151 19.09 -6.66 0.99
C GLN A 151 19.81 -5.65 1.89
N GLU A 152 19.87 -4.37 1.49
CA GLU A 152 20.46 -3.30 2.32
C GLU A 152 19.80 -3.24 3.72
N GLN A 153 18.47 -3.37 3.76
CA GLN A 153 17.74 -3.41 5.02
C GLN A 153 18.08 -4.64 5.88
N ALA A 154 18.36 -5.80 5.29
CA ALA A 154 18.77 -7.00 6.02
C ALA A 154 20.17 -6.83 6.62
N GLU A 155 21.12 -6.30 5.83
CA GLU A 155 22.49 -6.04 6.26
C GLU A 155 22.55 -5.02 7.42
N ASP A 156 21.76 -3.95 7.35
CA ASP A 156 21.66 -2.97 8.44
C ASP A 156 21.08 -3.58 9.74
N GLN A 157 20.18 -4.56 9.61
CA GLN A 157 19.58 -5.24 10.75
C GLN A 157 20.54 -6.24 11.42
N GLU A 158 21.34 -6.96 10.62
CA GLU A 158 22.39 -7.85 11.12
C GLU A 158 23.47 -7.06 11.87
N LYS A 159 23.92 -5.92 11.34
CA LYS A 159 24.88 -5.03 12.01
C LYS A 159 24.36 -4.50 13.36
N GLU A 160 23.05 -4.36 13.51
CA GLU A 160 22.41 -3.95 14.76
C GLU A 160 22.11 -5.13 15.72
N GLY A 161 22.48 -6.37 15.37
CA GLY A 161 22.31 -7.56 16.21
C GLY A 161 20.86 -7.96 16.44
N ARG A 162 19.97 -7.72 15.47
CA ARG A 162 18.51 -7.91 15.61
C ARG A 162 18.01 -9.10 14.79
N PRO A 163 17.01 -9.86 15.29
CA PRO A 163 16.42 -10.96 14.53
C PRO A 163 15.71 -10.43 13.28
N ALA A 164 15.75 -11.20 12.19
CA ALA A 164 15.14 -10.88 10.92
C ALA A 164 13.62 -10.60 11.08
N PRO A 165 13.06 -9.65 10.33
CA PRO A 165 11.63 -9.40 10.36
C PRO A 165 10.91 -10.57 9.67
N GLU A 166 9.80 -11.03 10.25
CA GLU A 166 8.86 -11.90 9.53
C GLU A 166 8.48 -11.24 8.19
N ALA A 167 8.44 -12.07 7.13
CA ALA A 167 8.22 -11.64 5.76
C ALA A 167 7.00 -10.71 5.68
N PRO A 168 7.05 -9.62 4.89
CA PRO A 168 5.90 -8.76 4.72
C PRO A 168 4.76 -9.57 4.08
N GLU A 169 3.68 -9.79 4.83
CA GLU A 169 2.43 -10.24 4.24
C GLU A 169 1.96 -9.21 3.21
N GLU A 170 1.40 -9.67 2.09
CA GLU A 170 0.77 -8.80 1.10
C GLU A 170 -0.16 -7.80 1.80
N PRO A 171 -0.12 -6.51 1.43
CA PRO A 171 -0.96 -5.50 2.06
C PRO A 171 -2.43 -5.94 1.97
N ALA A 172 -3.16 -5.86 3.09
CA ALA A 172 -4.55 -6.31 3.17
C ALA A 172 -5.47 -5.64 2.13
N GLU A 173 -5.06 -4.51 1.58
CA GLU A 173 -5.68 -3.83 0.44
C GLU A 173 -5.62 -4.65 -0.86
N ALA A 174 -4.48 -5.30 -1.17
CA ALA A 174 -4.33 -6.16 -2.34
C ALA A 174 -5.22 -7.41 -2.25
N ARG A 175 -5.34 -8.01 -1.04
CA ARG A 175 -6.24 -9.15 -0.77
C ARG A 175 -7.73 -8.81 -0.94
N ARG A 176 -8.11 -7.54 -0.75
CA ARG A 176 -9.50 -7.08 -0.95
C ARG A 176 -9.81 -6.76 -2.42
N VAL A 177 -8.81 -6.32 -3.18
CA VAL A 177 -8.94 -6.05 -4.62
C VAL A 177 -9.03 -7.36 -5.42
N SER A 178 -8.26 -8.39 -5.05
CA SER A 178 -8.32 -9.71 -5.70
C SER A 178 -9.60 -10.51 -5.41
N GLY A 179 -10.41 -10.10 -4.43
CA GLY A 179 -11.65 -10.78 -4.03
C GLY A 179 -12.92 -10.37 -4.80
N ARG A 180 -12.83 -9.48 -5.80
CA ARG A 180 -13.98 -9.07 -6.64
C ARG A 180 -13.66 -9.21 -8.13
N GLY A 181 -13.66 -10.44 -8.64
CA GLY A 181 -13.58 -10.73 -10.07
C GLY A 181 -14.27 -12.05 -10.46
N GLY A 182 -15.53 -11.95 -10.94
CA GLY A 182 -16.27 -12.98 -11.71
C GLY A 182 -17.00 -14.04 -10.87
N GLU A 183 -18.31 -14.32 -10.98
CA GLU A 183 -19.27 -14.10 -12.09
C GLU A 183 -20.70 -13.76 -11.56
N PRO A 184 -21.50 -12.98 -12.31
CA PRO A 184 -22.95 -13.03 -12.24
C PRO A 184 -23.55 -13.91 -13.36
N ARG A 185 -24.24 -14.98 -12.93
CA ARG A 185 -25.45 -15.61 -13.51
C ARG A 185 -25.57 -15.71 -15.03
N SER A 186 -25.34 -16.91 -15.57
CA SER A 186 -26.01 -17.36 -16.81
C SER A 186 -27.44 -17.80 -16.50
N GLY A 187 -28.42 -17.01 -16.97
CA GLY A 187 -29.83 -17.38 -16.96
C GLY A 187 -30.10 -18.46 -18.00
N LYS A 188 -30.45 -19.67 -17.55
CA LYS A 188 -31.04 -20.68 -18.44
C LYS A 188 -32.48 -20.29 -18.75
N ALA A 189 -32.68 -19.75 -19.95
CA ALA A 189 -33.99 -19.66 -20.59
C ALA A 189 -34.58 -21.07 -20.71
N ARG A 190 -35.66 -21.35 -19.98
CA ARG A 190 -36.49 -22.53 -20.22
C ARG A 190 -37.32 -22.25 -21.46
N ARG A 191 -36.91 -22.87 -22.57
CA ARG A 191 -37.71 -23.02 -23.78
C ARG A 191 -38.97 -23.80 -23.41
N ASP A 192 -40.10 -23.13 -23.54
CA ASP A 192 -41.41 -23.76 -23.53
C ASP A 192 -41.60 -24.49 -24.86
N SER A 193 -41.82 -25.80 -24.79
CA SER A 193 -42.18 -26.63 -25.93
C SER A 193 -43.06 -27.75 -25.44
N ARG A 194 -44.37 -27.48 -25.27
CA ARG A 194 -45.38 -28.53 -25.22
C ARG A 194 -46.58 -28.17 -26.08
N ARG A 195 -46.76 -29.05 -27.07
CA ARG A 195 -48.01 -29.56 -27.65
C ARG A 195 -48.81 -28.61 -28.55
N GLY A 196 -48.72 -28.92 -29.85
CA GLY A 196 -49.70 -28.50 -30.83
C GLY A 196 -51.07 -29.16 -30.61
N PRO A 197 -52.14 -28.57 -31.18
CA PRO A 197 -53.48 -29.12 -31.13
C PRO A 197 -53.65 -30.17 -32.23
N GLY A 198 -54.14 -31.34 -31.84
CA GLY A 198 -54.65 -32.35 -32.77
C GLY A 198 -56.15 -32.49 -32.57
N LEU A 199 -56.89 -32.38 -33.67
CA LEU A 199 -58.19 -33.00 -33.98
C LEU A 199 -59.39 -32.44 -33.17
N SER A 200 -60.61 -32.30 -33.67
CA SER A 200 -61.27 -32.37 -34.99
C SER A 200 -62.76 -32.14 -34.68
N ASP A 201 -63.46 -31.45 -35.58
CA ASP A 201 -64.91 -31.26 -35.74
C ASP A 201 -65.89 -32.03 -34.82
N SER A 202 -66.79 -31.28 -34.15
CA SER A 202 -68.26 -31.30 -34.30
C SER A 202 -68.93 -30.36 -33.29
#